data_AF-A0A7J7LPH7-F1
#
_entry.id   AF-A0A7J7LPH7-F1
#
_cell.length_a   1.000
_cell.length_b   1.000
_cell.length_c   1.000
_cell.angle_alpha   90.00
_cell.angle_beta   90.00
_cell.angle_gamma   90.00
#
_symmetry.space_group_name_H-M   'P 1'
#
loop_
_entity.id
_entity.type
_entity.pdbx_description
1 polymer ?
#
loop_
_entity_poly.entity_id
_entity_poly.type
_entity_poly.pdbx_seq_one_letter_code
_entity_poly.pdbx_strand_id
1 'polypeptide(L)' 'MLNIFNLICICLKFALHSSSLFFAKFPEAYVIFNPIVDFMPVIPLLFLLLAFVW' A
#
# COMPACT_ATOMS: atom_id res chain seq x y z
N MET A 1 -2.03 16.96 18.98
CA MET A 1 -0.62 16.71 18.60
C MET A 1 -0.55 15.30 18.02
N LEU A 2 -0.35 15.18 16.71
CA LEU A 2 -0.37 13.86 16.05
C LEU A 2 1.03 13.26 16.15
N ASN A 3 1.18 12.23 16.98
CA ASN A 3 2.47 11.57 17.18
C ASN A 3 2.86 10.75 15.95
N ILE A 4 4.16 10.53 15.71
CA ILE A 4 4.70 9.70 14.62
C ILE A 4 4.05 8.31 14.61
N PHE A 5 3.84 7.73 15.79
CA PHE A 5 3.15 6.45 15.94
C PHE A 5 1.70 6.48 15.42
N ASN A 6 1.02 7.61 15.61
CA ASN A 6 -0.36 7.80 15.17
C ASN A 6 -0.43 7.97 13.63
N LEU A 7 0.58 8.64 13.04
CA LEU A 7 0.72 8.76 11.59
C LEU A 7 0.94 7.39 10.92
N ILE A 8 1.83 6.57 11.46
CA ILE A 8 2.10 5.21 10.96
C ILE A 8 0.83 4.34 11.05
N CYS A 9 0.09 4.44 12.15
CA CYS A 9 -1.15 3.69 12.36
C CYS A 9 -2.25 4.07 11.36
N ILE A 10 -2.38 5.36 11.03
CA ILE A 10 -3.33 5.86 10.01
C ILE A 10 -2.91 5.39 8.61
N CYS A 11 -1.61 5.46 8.30
CA CYS A 11 -1.08 5.05 7.01
C CYS A 11 -1.29 3.54 6.75
N LEU A 12 -1.06 2.70 7.77
CA LEU A 12 -1.34 1.26 7.71
C LEU A 12 -2.84 0.95 7.55
N LYS A 13 -3.71 1.64 8.30
CA LYS A 13 -5.17 1.47 8.14
C LYS A 13 -5.64 1.83 6.73
N PHE A 14 -5.08 2.90 6.15
CA PHE A 14 -5.42 3.31 4.80
C PHE A 14 -4.95 2.30 3.75
N ALA A 15 -3.72 1.78 3.87
CA ALA A 15 -3.18 0.76 2.98
C ALA A 15 -3.94 -0.58 3.04
N LEU A 16 -4.33 -1.01 4.24
CA LEU A 16 -5.15 -2.21 4.42
C LEU A 16 -6.57 -2.00 3.89
N HIS A 17 -7.17 -0.83 4.12
CA HIS A 17 -8.49 -0.52 3.56
C HIS A 17 -8.46 -0.44 2.03
N SER A 18 -7.42 0.13 1.43
CA SER A 18 -7.29 0.19 -0.03
C SER A 18 -7.15 -1.21 -0.64
N SER A 19 -6.44 -2.14 0.02
CA SER A 19 -6.34 -3.53 -0.46
C SER A 19 -7.72 -4.20 -0.61
N SER A 20 -8.69 -3.88 0.23
CA SER A 20 -10.08 -4.35 0.09
C SER A 20 -10.83 -3.76 -1.11
N LEU A 21 -10.42 -2.58 -1.60
CA LEU A 21 -10.98 -1.92 -2.79
C LEU A 21 -10.27 -2.36 -4.09
N PHE A 22 -9.04 -2.87 -4.01
CA PHE A 22 -8.26 -3.34 -5.16
C PHE A 22 -8.63 -4.75 -5.65
N PHE A 23 -9.62 -5.42 -5.03
CA PHE A 23 -10.19 -6.68 -5.54
C PHE A 23 -11.12 -6.50 -6.76
N ALA A 24 -11.04 -5.38 -7.46
CA ALA A 24 -11.71 -5.17 -8.73
C ALA A 24 -10.83 -5.68 -9.89
N LYS A 25 -11.40 -6.51 -10.77
CA LYS A 25 -10.69 -6.94 -11.99
C LYS A 25 -10.36 -5.72 -12.85
N PHE A 26 -9.11 -5.64 -13.29
CA PHE A 26 -8.68 -4.66 -14.28
C PHE A 26 -9.43 -4.85 -15.61
N PRO A 27 -9.60 -3.78 -16.41
CA PRO A 27 -10.01 -3.91 -17.81
C PRO A 27 -9.04 -4.84 -18.55
N GLU A 28 -9.52 -5.54 -19.59
CA GLU A 28 -8.79 -6.62 -20.27
C GLU A 28 -7.38 -6.25 -20.72
N ALA A 29 -7.18 -5.01 -21.21
CA ALA A 29 -5.88 -4.49 -21.61
C ALA A 29 -4.84 -4.39 -20.48
N TYR A 30 -5.28 -4.36 -19.22
CA TYR A 30 -4.43 -4.16 -18.04
C TYR A 30 -4.25 -5.42 -17.18
N VAL A 31 -4.83 -6.55 -17.59
CA VAL A 31 -4.72 -7.83 -16.85
C VAL A 31 -3.26 -8.29 -16.71
N ILE A 32 -2.39 -7.93 -17.66
CA ILE A 32 -0.95 -8.24 -17.61
C ILE A 32 -0.28 -7.59 -16.38
N PHE A 33 -0.83 -6.49 -15.87
CA PHE A 33 -0.30 -5.77 -14.71
C PHE A 33 -0.84 -6.28 -13.36
N ASN A 34 -1.73 -7.28 -13.35
CA ASN A 34 -2.22 -7.89 -12.10
C ASN A 34 -1.07 -8.22 -11.12
N PRO A 35 0.03 -8.86 -11.55
CA PRO A 35 1.11 -9.18 -10.62
C PRO A 35 1.72 -7.95 -9.94
N ILE A 36 1.80 -6.81 -10.63
CA ILE A 36 2.38 -5.58 -10.07
C ILE A 36 1.43 -4.97 -9.04
N VAL A 37 0.13 -4.95 -9.37
CA VAL A 37 -0.90 -4.37 -8.51
C VAL A 37 -1.03 -5.17 -7.22
N ASP A 38 -0.88 -6.50 -7.29
CA ASP A 38 -0.92 -7.37 -6.11
C ASP A 38 0.15 -6.99 -5.07
N PHE A 39 1.29 -6.43 -5.48
CA PHE A 39 2.35 -5.94 -4.57
C PHE A 39 2.23 -4.47 -4.19
N MET A 40 1.42 -3.68 -4.90
CA MET A 40 1.27 -2.23 -4.68
C MET A 40 0.88 -1.85 -3.23
N PRO A 41 0.02 -2.60 -2.52
CA PRO A 41 -0.30 -2.33 -1.11
C PRO A 41 0.90 -2.39 -0.16
N VAL A 42 2.01 -3.05 -0.54
CA VAL A 42 3.21 -3.19 0.29
C VAL A 42 4.11 -1.95 0.25
N ILE A 43 3.93 -1.06 -0.74
CA ILE A 43 4.79 0.12 -0.98
C ILE A 43 4.95 1.01 0.27
N PRO A 44 3.89 1.34 1.06
CA PRO A 44 4.04 2.14 2.27
C PRO A 44 5.00 1.51 3.30
N LEU A 45 5.04 0.18 3.39
CA LEU A 45 5.96 -0.53 4.27
C LEU A 45 7.41 -0.40 3.78
N LEU A 46 7.63 -0.43 2.46
CA LEU A 46 8.97 -0.25 1.89
C LEU A 46 9.54 1.14 2.19
N PHE A 47 8.72 2.20 2.16
CA PHE A 47 9.16 3.54 2.56
C PHE A 47 9.47 3.64 4.06
N LEU A 48 8.73 2.93 4.91
CA LEU A 48 9.06 2.83 6.33
C LEU A 48 10.41 2.13 6.52
N LEU A 49 10.65 1.01 5.82
CA LEU A 49 11.91 0.29 5.89
C LEU A 49 13.09 1.12 5.34
N LEU A 50 12.86 1.88 4.27
CA LEU A 50 13.86 2.77 3.68
C LEU A 50 14.38 3.82 4.68
N ALA A 51 13.52 4.29 5.59
CA ALA A 51 13.92 5.23 6.64
C ALA A 51 14.92 4.67 7.65
N PHE A 52 15.10 3.34 7.72
CA PHE A 52 16.12 2.70 8.57
C PHE A 52 17.41 2.35 7.82
N VAL A 53 17.39 2.41 6.48
CA VAL A 53 18.54 2.11 5.63
C VAL A 53 19.41 3.35 5.39
N TRP A 54 18.83 4.55 5.46
CA TRP A 54 19.52 5.83 5.39
C TRP A 54 20.02 6.27 6.76
#